data_AF-A0A160VSB1-F1
#
_entry.id   AF-A0A160VSB1-F1
#
_cell.length_a   1.000
_cell.length_b   1.000
_cell.length_c   1.000
_cell.angle_alpha   90.00
_cell.angle_beta   90.00
_cell.angle_gamma   90.00
#
_symmetry.space_group_name_H-M   'P 1'
#
loop_
_entity.id
_entity.type
_entity.pdbx_description
1 polymer ?
#
loop_
_entity_poly.entity_id
_entity_poly.type
_entity_poly.pdbx_seq_one_letter_code
_entity_poly.pdbx_strand_id
1 'polypeptide(L)'
;MVEYLHNKLEIPFKDLEKGKRSIETEFSLGSIRLDVYVSSQNLAIEVETLYGEPVPLLKLRHDIETRLEYGPNLWIVIPPYSAMLLRKELVEFAKYVKERYGDRVKVFTIDIDKKELIPIPRLRKPKNSSASS
;
A
#
# COMPACT_ATOMS: atom_id res chain seq x y z
N MET A 1 11.55 2.98 -2.67
CA MET A 1 10.14 3.11 -2.22
C MET A 1 9.69 4.56 -2.14
N VAL A 2 10.37 5.45 -1.41
CA VAL A 2 10.06 6.89 -1.39
C VAL A 2 10.19 7.52 -2.77
N GLU A 3 11.31 7.27 -3.46
CA GLU A 3 11.54 7.71 -4.85
C GLU A 3 10.55 7.13 -5.86
N TYR A 4 9.92 6.03 -5.47
CA TYR A 4 8.95 5.33 -6.26
C TYR A 4 7.53 5.92 -6.11
N LEU A 5 7.12 6.21 -4.88
CA LEU A 5 5.86 6.90 -4.58
C LEU A 5 5.79 8.29 -5.21
N HIS A 6 6.90 9.02 -5.20
CA HIS A 6 7.08 10.28 -5.90
C HIS A 6 6.63 10.21 -7.38
N ASN A 7 7.21 9.28 -8.15
CA ASN A 7 6.97 9.17 -9.58
C ASN A 7 5.54 8.73 -9.91
N LYS A 8 4.89 7.91 -9.05
CA LYS A 8 3.56 7.36 -9.33
C LYS A 8 2.41 8.23 -8.84
N LEU A 9 2.63 9.02 -7.78
CA LEU A 9 1.63 9.95 -7.26
C LEU A 9 1.68 11.32 -7.96
N GLU A 10 2.62 11.51 -8.90
CA GLU A 10 2.92 12.81 -9.53
C GLU A 10 3.20 13.90 -8.48
N ILE A 11 3.75 13.52 -7.32
CA ILE A 11 4.06 14.45 -6.24
C ILE A 11 5.51 14.84 -6.38
N PRO A 12 5.86 16.11 -6.60
CA PRO A 12 7.25 16.54 -6.70
C PRO A 12 8.03 16.30 -5.40
N PHE A 13 9.28 15.84 -5.50
CA PHE A 13 10.22 15.59 -4.40
C PHE A 13 10.57 16.91 -3.69
N LYS A 14 10.30 18.01 -4.40
CA LYS A 14 10.48 19.39 -4.03
C LYS A 14 9.33 20.22 -4.59
N ASP A 15 8.14 20.11 -4.02
CA ASP A 15 7.27 21.29 -3.93
C ASP A 15 7.58 22.00 -2.62
N LEU A 16 8.71 22.71 -2.65
CA LEU A 16 9.14 23.70 -1.66
C LEU A 16 8.38 25.00 -1.92
N GLU A 17 7.09 25.03 -1.61
CA GLU A 17 6.50 26.27 -1.11
C GLU A 17 6.77 26.28 0.41
N LYS A 18 7.84 26.98 0.81
CA LYS A 18 8.17 27.28 2.21
C LYS A 18 8.43 26.08 3.13
N GLY A 19 9.42 25.24 2.79
CA GLY A 19 10.10 24.39 3.79
C GLY A 19 9.28 23.23 4.39
N LYS A 20 8.08 22.93 3.88
CA LYS A 20 7.30 21.75 4.28
C LYS A 20 7.55 20.62 3.28
N ARG A 21 7.97 19.44 3.76
CA ARG A 21 8.04 18.23 2.93
C ARG A 21 6.62 17.72 2.72
N SER A 22 6.20 17.54 1.47
CA SER A 22 4.90 16.97 1.12
C SER A 22 4.82 15.46 1.41
N ILE A 23 5.98 14.80 1.49
CA ILE A 23 6.14 13.37 1.79
C ILE A 23 7.08 13.22 2.99
N GLU A 24 6.61 12.53 4.02
CA GLU A 24 7.36 12.23 5.23
C GLU A 24 7.37 10.71 5.44
N THR A 25 8.51 10.15 5.81
CA THR A 25 8.61 8.72 6.18
C THR A 25 8.63 8.57 7.68
N GLU A 26 8.13 7.44 8.18
CA GLU A 26 8.10 7.13 9.61
C GLU A 26 7.39 8.23 10.43
N PHE A 27 6.34 8.81 9.83
CA PHE A 27 5.63 9.97 10.33
C PHE A 27 4.78 9.62 11.55
N SER A 28 4.89 10.42 12.62
CA SER A 28 4.09 10.24 13.82
C SER A 28 2.79 11.04 13.73
N LEU A 29 1.65 10.35 13.78
CA LEU A 29 0.32 10.96 13.76
C LEU A 29 -0.43 10.55 15.04
N GLY A 30 -0.52 11.47 16.00
CA GLY A 30 -1.06 11.13 17.32
C GLY A 30 -0.23 10.03 17.98
N SER A 31 -0.83 8.88 18.28
CA SER A 31 -0.13 7.73 18.88
C SER A 31 0.25 6.63 17.89
N ILE A 32 0.04 6.83 16.58
CA ILE A 32 0.46 5.86 15.56
C ILE A 32 1.67 6.37 14.77
N ARG A 33 2.43 5.43 14.20
CA ARG A 33 3.54 5.71 13.29
C ARG A 33 3.17 5.16 11.92
N LEU A 34 3.17 6.04 10.93
CA LEU A 34 2.90 5.73 9.53
C LEU A 34 4.23 5.53 8.79
N ASP A 35 4.33 4.52 7.93
CA ASP A 35 5.55 4.30 7.14
C ASP A 35 5.83 5.47 6.21
N VAL A 36 4.78 5.98 5.54
CA VAL A 36 4.83 7.19 4.71
C VAL A 36 3.55 8.00 4.87
N TYR A 37 3.69 9.31 5.01
CA TYR A 37 2.58 10.25 5.00
C TYR A 37 2.77 11.30 3.91
N VAL A 38 1.72 11.52 3.14
CA VAL A 38 1.64 12.49 2.05
C VAL A 38 0.65 13.57 2.45
N SER A 39 1.18 14.68 2.98
CA SER A 39 0.37 15.74 3.59
C SER A 39 -0.49 16.50 2.57
N SER A 40 -0.03 16.67 1.34
CA SER A 40 -0.77 17.35 0.26
C SER A 40 -2.03 16.59 -0.19
N GLN A 41 -2.11 15.29 0.07
CA GLN A 41 -3.22 14.43 -0.31
C GLN A 41 -3.98 13.84 0.89
N ASN A 42 -3.56 14.17 2.12
CA ASN A 42 -4.01 13.53 3.35
C ASN A 42 -4.01 11.99 3.22
N LEU A 43 -2.86 11.44 2.77
CA LEU A 43 -2.72 10.03 2.42
C LEU A 43 -1.61 9.37 3.24
N ALA A 44 -1.96 8.31 3.95
CA ALA A 44 -1.04 7.38 4.58
C ALA A 44 -0.75 6.22 3.62
N ILE A 45 0.50 5.76 3.63
CA ILE A 45 0.92 4.58 2.87
C ILE A 45 1.68 3.67 3.83
N GLU A 46 1.14 2.47 4.03
CA GLU A 46 1.69 1.45 4.93
C GLU A 46 2.21 0.26 4.11
N VAL A 47 3.36 -0.27 4.50
CA VAL A 47 4.03 -1.38 3.82
C VAL A 47 3.92 -2.63 4.66
N GLU A 48 3.04 -3.52 4.25
CA GLU A 48 2.61 -4.64 5.07
C GLU A 48 3.23 -5.95 4.58
N THR A 49 4.23 -6.44 5.32
CA THR A 49 5.01 -7.62 4.94
C THR A 49 4.26 -8.94 5.16
N LEU A 50 3.29 -8.99 6.08
CA LEU A 50 2.45 -10.15 6.40
C LEU A 50 3.20 -11.42 6.84
N TYR A 51 4.52 -11.36 7.03
CA TYR A 51 5.35 -12.51 7.38
C TYR A 51 5.33 -12.77 8.88
N GLY A 52 5.23 -14.05 9.27
CA GLY A 52 5.19 -14.46 10.69
C GLY A 52 3.86 -14.18 11.39
N GLU A 53 2.87 -13.67 10.66
CA GLU A 53 1.56 -13.34 11.22
C GLU A 53 0.63 -14.57 11.23
N PRO A 54 0.09 -14.99 12.39
CA PRO A 54 -0.81 -16.14 12.47
C PRO A 54 -2.11 -15.95 11.68
N VAL A 55 -2.62 -14.71 11.63
CA VAL A 55 -3.85 -14.34 10.89
C VAL A 55 -3.64 -13.03 10.13
N PRO A 56 -2.92 -13.04 8.99
CA PRO A 56 -2.46 -11.82 8.32
C PRO A 56 -3.59 -10.86 7.90
N LEU A 57 -4.73 -11.39 7.46
CA LEU A 57 -5.87 -10.56 7.04
C LEU A 57 -6.59 -9.89 8.22
N LEU A 58 -6.53 -10.48 9.41
CA LEU A 58 -7.10 -9.88 10.62
C LEU A 58 -6.24 -8.71 11.08
N LYS A 59 -4.91 -8.88 11.06
CA LYS A 59 -3.95 -7.78 11.27
C LYS A 59 -4.20 -6.64 10.29
N LEU A 60 -4.26 -6.93 8.98
CA LEU A 60 -4.53 -5.91 7.97
C LEU A 60 -5.82 -5.15 8.22
N ARG A 61 -6.89 -5.84 8.64
CA ARG A 61 -8.15 -5.18 9.00
C ARG A 61 -7.95 -4.23 10.17
N HIS A 62 -7.28 -4.69 11.23
CA HIS A 62 -7.01 -3.88 12.40
C HIS A 62 -6.19 -2.64 12.04
N ASP A 63 -5.12 -2.80 11.26
CA ASP A 63 -4.30 -1.68 10.80
C ASP A 63 -5.13 -0.68 10.00
N ILE A 64 -5.97 -1.13 9.07
CA ILE A 64 -6.89 -0.24 8.34
C ILE A 64 -7.78 0.55 9.29
N GLU A 65 -8.47 -0.14 10.20
CA GLU A 65 -9.42 0.48 11.11
C GLU A 65 -8.73 1.53 11.99
N THR A 66 -7.61 1.15 12.61
CA THR A 66 -6.81 2.06 13.43
C THR A 66 -6.31 3.26 12.64
N ARG A 67 -5.83 3.11 11.39
CA ARG A 67 -5.33 4.27 10.60
C ARG A 67 -6.47 5.19 10.17
N LEU A 68 -7.63 4.64 9.84
CA LEU A 68 -8.79 5.43 9.41
C LEU A 68 -9.36 6.31 10.54
N GLU A 69 -9.20 5.91 11.81
CA GLU A 69 -9.57 6.72 12.99
C GLU A 69 -8.82 8.05 13.05
N TYR A 70 -7.59 8.11 12.53
CA TYR A 70 -6.79 9.35 12.49
C TYR A 70 -7.12 10.26 11.31
N GLY A 71 -8.00 9.82 10.40
CA GLY A 71 -8.53 10.64 9.31
C GLY A 71 -7.90 10.50 7.90
N PRO A 72 -6.64 10.07 7.67
CA PRO A 72 -6.12 10.03 6.31
C PRO A 72 -6.81 8.95 5.45
N ASN A 73 -6.68 9.10 4.13
CA ASN A 73 -6.86 7.98 3.22
C ASN A 73 -5.69 7.01 3.39
N LEU A 74 -5.87 5.74 3.02
CA LEU A 74 -4.88 4.70 3.29
C LEU A 74 -4.59 3.87 2.05
N TRP A 75 -3.32 3.79 1.69
CA TRP A 75 -2.82 2.79 0.75
C TRP A 75 -2.04 1.73 1.51
N ILE A 76 -2.39 0.48 1.29
CA ILE A 76 -1.63 -0.67 1.80
C ILE A 76 -0.83 -1.24 0.65
N VAL A 77 0.48 -1.37 0.85
CA VAL A 77 1.41 -1.92 -0.14
C VAL A 77 1.97 -3.23 0.39
N ILE A 78 1.56 -4.34 -0.23
CA ILE A 78 2.05 -5.68 0.11
C ILE A 78 3.26 -6.01 -0.75
N PRO A 79 4.42 -6.37 -0.18
CA PRO A 79 5.58 -6.82 -0.94
C PRO A 79 5.24 -7.99 -1.88
N PRO A 80 5.90 -8.11 -3.04
CA PRO A 80 5.48 -9.07 -4.09
C PRO A 80 5.46 -10.52 -3.63
N TYR A 81 6.42 -10.91 -2.79
CA TYR A 81 6.50 -12.26 -2.25
C TYR A 81 5.25 -12.61 -1.42
N SER A 82 4.91 -11.77 -0.45
CA SER A 82 3.73 -11.95 0.40
C SER A 82 2.43 -11.85 -0.39
N ALA A 83 2.38 -10.96 -1.38
CA ALA A 83 1.24 -10.82 -2.28
C ALA A 83 1.00 -12.06 -3.14
N MET A 84 2.07 -12.73 -3.59
CA MET A 84 1.98 -14.00 -4.31
C MET A 84 1.55 -15.15 -3.42
N LEU A 85 2.11 -15.26 -2.20
CA LEU A 85 1.77 -16.31 -1.26
C LEU A 85 0.30 -16.30 -0.86
N LEU A 86 -0.25 -15.11 -0.58
CA LEU A 86 -1.62 -14.91 -0.10
C LEU A 86 -2.55 -14.40 -1.21
N ARG A 87 -2.26 -14.69 -2.47
CA ARG A 87 -2.92 -14.05 -3.61
C ARG A 87 -4.45 -14.16 -3.56
N LYS A 88 -5.00 -15.34 -3.29
CA LYS A 88 -6.45 -15.55 -3.35
C LYS A 88 -7.14 -14.76 -2.23
N GLU A 89 -6.58 -14.90 -1.04
CA GLU A 89 -6.98 -14.26 0.20
C GLU A 89 -6.95 -12.73 0.07
N LEU A 90 -5.87 -12.19 -0.48
CA LEU A 90 -5.69 -10.76 -0.69
C LEU A 90 -6.63 -10.21 -1.77
N VAL A 91 -6.94 -10.97 -2.82
CA VAL A 91 -7.93 -10.55 -3.83
C VAL A 91 -9.32 -10.42 -3.20
N GLU A 92 -9.75 -11.40 -2.41
CA GLU A 92 -11.04 -11.32 -1.71
C GLU A 92 -11.03 -10.23 -0.64
N PHE A 93 -9.93 -10.09 0.10
CA PHE A 93 -9.77 -9.01 1.07
C PHE A 93 -9.85 -7.62 0.41
N ALA A 94 -9.19 -7.41 -0.73
CA ALA A 94 -9.22 -6.15 -1.44
C ALA A 94 -10.63 -5.80 -1.97
N LYS A 95 -11.43 -6.80 -2.37
CA LYS A 95 -12.86 -6.59 -2.71
C LYS A 95 -13.66 -6.15 -1.49
N TYR A 96 -13.53 -6.88 -0.38
CA TYR A 96 -14.15 -6.54 0.90
C TYR A 96 -13.80 -5.11 1.35
N VAL A 97 -12.51 -4.74 1.26
CA VAL A 97 -12.03 -3.40 1.59
C VAL A 97 -12.68 -2.34 0.69
N LYS A 98 -12.78 -2.59 -0.62
CA LYS A 98 -13.42 -1.67 -1.56
C LYS A 98 -14.91 -1.51 -1.28
N GLU A 99 -15.62 -2.60 -0.97
CA GLU A 99 -17.04 -2.59 -0.61
C GLU A 99 -17.29 -1.81 0.69
N ARG A 100 -16.43 -2.00 1.69
CA ARG A 100 -16.61 -1.40 3.02
C ARG A 100 -16.14 0.05 3.11
N TYR A 101 -15.02 0.39 2.48
CA TYR A 101 -14.34 1.68 2.66
C TYR A 101 -14.28 2.53 1.39
N GLY A 102 -14.81 2.04 0.26
CA GLY A 102 -14.82 2.78 -0.99
C GLY A 102 -13.41 3.11 -1.48
N ASP A 103 -13.18 4.37 -1.87
CA ASP A 103 -11.87 4.84 -2.33
C ASP A 103 -10.93 5.33 -1.21
N ARG A 104 -11.40 5.33 0.05
CA ARG A 104 -10.57 5.72 1.19
C ARG A 104 -9.44 4.74 1.45
N VAL A 105 -9.62 3.47 1.08
CA VAL A 105 -8.61 2.42 1.26
C VAL A 105 -8.34 1.72 -0.06
N LYS A 106 -7.07 1.58 -0.43
CA LYS A 106 -6.64 0.84 -1.61
C LYS A 106 -5.51 -0.11 -1.26
N VAL A 107 -5.57 -1.33 -1.82
CA VAL A 107 -4.58 -2.38 -1.57
C VAL A 107 -3.80 -2.68 -2.85
N PHE A 108 -2.49 -2.61 -2.76
CA PHE A 108 -1.57 -2.77 -3.87
C PHE A 108 -0.50 -3.81 -3.56
N THR A 109 0.15 -4.29 -4.62
CA THR A 109 1.52 -4.82 -4.58
C THR A 109 2.39 -4.01 -5.54
N ILE A 110 3.67 -4.36 -5.67
CA ILE A 110 4.63 -3.67 -6.53
C ILE A 110 5.09 -4.62 -7.65
N ASP A 111 5.06 -4.14 -8.89
CA ASP A 111 5.88 -4.65 -9.98
C ASP A 111 7.26 -3.99 -9.87
N ILE A 112 8.27 -4.76 -9.47
CA ILE A 112 9.62 -4.21 -9.23
C ILE A 112 10.27 -3.82 -10.56
N ASP A 113 10.07 -4.63 -11.61
CA ASP A 113 10.68 -4.44 -12.92
C ASP A 113 10.13 -3.18 -13.59
N LYS A 114 8.81 -3.02 -13.57
CA LYS A 114 8.14 -1.85 -14.14
C LYS A 114 8.11 -0.65 -13.22
N LYS A 115 8.46 -0.84 -11.95
CA LYS A 115 8.29 0.16 -10.89
C LYS A 115 6.83 0.64 -10.89
N GLU A 116 5.88 -0.26 -10.63
CA GLU A 116 4.45 0.05 -10.67
C GLU A 116 3.65 -0.59 -9.52
N LEU A 117 2.80 0.19 -8.84
CA LEU A 117 1.78 -0.32 -7.94
C LEU A 117 0.72 -1.04 -8.76
N ILE A 118 0.54 -2.31 -8.51
CA ILE A 118 -0.51 -3.13 -9.10
C ILE A 118 -1.61 -3.25 -8.05
N PRO A 119 -2.85 -2.78 -8.34
CA PRO A 119 -3.99 -3.07 -7.47
C PRO A 119 -4.12 -4.57 -7.29
N ILE A 120 -4.21 -5.06 -6.06
CA ILE A 120 -4.30 -6.50 -5.76
C ILE A 120 -5.39 -7.22 -6.58
N PRO A 121 -6.60 -6.66 -6.81
CA PRO A 121 -7.61 -7.30 -7.66
C PRO A 121 -7.16 -7.57 -9.11
N ARG A 122 -6.13 -6.88 -9.59
CA ARG A 122 -5.53 -7.06 -10.93
C ARG A 122 -4.35 -8.02 -10.95
N LEU A 123 -3.95 -8.58 -9.79
CA LEU A 123 -2.80 -9.47 -9.70
C LEU A 123 -3.05 -10.76 -10.49
N ARG A 124 -2.34 -10.95 -11.61
CA ARG A 124 -2.44 -12.14 -12.46
C ARG A 124 -1.60 -13.29 -11.88
N LYS A 125 -1.95 -14.53 -12.23
CA LYS A 125 -1.03 -15.66 -12.00
C LYS A 125 0.23 -15.43 -12.84
N PRO A 126 1.43 -15.76 -12.33
CA PRO A 126 2.61 -15.80 -13.18
C PRO A 126 2.32 -16.72 -14.37
N LYS A 127 2.64 -16.26 -15.58
CA LYS A 127 2.62 -17.14 -16.75
C LYS A 127 3.74 -18.14 -16.52
N ASN A 128 3.43 -19.43 -16.47
CA ASN A 128 4.47 -20.45 -16.63
C ASN A 128 5.12 -20.17 -17.98
N SER A 129 6.41 -19.85 -17.99
CA SER A 129 7.21 -19.99 -19.20
C SER A 129 7.15 -21.46 -19.57
N SER A 130 6.31 -21.80 -20.55
CA SER A 130 6.40 -23.08 -21.23
C SER A 130 7.83 -23.22 -21.69
N ALA A 131 8.47 -24.32 -21.26
CA ALA A 131 9.77 -24.74 -21.71
C ALA A 131 9.83 -24.64 -23.23
N SER A 132 10.76 -23.82 -23.74
CA SER A 132 11.24 -23.95 -25.10
C SER A 132 12.15 -25.18 -25.11
N SER A 133 11.57 -26.33 -25.42
CA SER A 133 12.30 -27.48 -25.94
C SER A 133 12.56 -27.29 -27.43
#